data_AF-A0A2K5JI03-F1
#
_entry.id   AF-A0A2K5JI03-F1
#
_cell.length_a   1.000
_cell.length_b   1.000
_cell.length_c   1.000
_cell.angle_alpha   90.00
_cell.angle_beta   90.00
_cell.angle_gamma   90.00
#
_symmetry.space_group_name_H-M   'P 1'
#
loop_
_entity.id
_entity.type
_entity.pdbx_description
1 polymer ?
#
loop_
_entity_poly.entity_id
_entity_poly.type
_entity_poly.pdbx_seq_one_letter_code
_entity_poly.pdbx_strand_id
1 'polypeptide(L)' 'HGETLKKKEKFQMKLGTVPLREGFERIPRGALRQLEIVDLTDKLVASYYEDFAAELVVTVLLDMDMLEEAAQLPRAA' A
#
# COMPACT_ATOMS: atom_id res chain seq x y z
N HIS A 1 -13.81 11.55 10.22
CA HIS A 1 -12.40 11.53 10.70
C HIS A 1 -11.95 10.12 11.16
N GLY A 2 -12.77 9.33 11.85
CA GLY A 2 -12.36 7.99 12.33
C GLY A 2 -12.26 6.89 11.27
N GLU A 3 -13.00 6.98 10.16
CA GLU A 3 -13.00 5.93 9.12
C GLU A 3 -11.73 5.92 8.27
N THR A 4 -11.16 7.10 7.97
CA THR A 4 -9.90 7.24 7.23
C THR A 4 -8.73 6.58 7.97
N LEU A 5 -8.67 6.73 9.30
CA LEU A 5 -7.63 6.10 10.12
C LEU A 5 -7.75 4.58 10.12
N LYS A 6 -8.97 4.05 10.24
CA LYS A 6 -9.23 2.60 10.16
C LYS A 6 -8.87 2.02 8.79
N LYS A 7 -9.20 2.74 7.71
CA LYS A 7 -8.80 2.37 6.34
C LYS A 7 -7.28 2.30 6.21
N LYS A 8 -6.56 3.33 6.69
CA LYS A 8 -5.09 3.37 6.70
C LYS A 8 -4.48 2.20 7.48
N GLU A 9 -4.96 1.93 8.69
CA GLU A 9 -4.44 0.81 9.50
C GLU A 9 -4.67 -0.54 8.82
N LYS A 10 -5.87 -0.76 8.27
CA LYS A 10 -6.19 -1.99 7.53
C LYS A 10 -5.30 -2.14 6.29
N PHE A 11 -5.06 -1.05 5.56
CA PHE A 11 -4.15 -1.01 4.41
C PHE A 11 -2.72 -1.43 4.81
N GLN A 12 -2.16 -0.82 5.86
CA GLN A 12 -0.83 -1.16 6.36
C GLN A 12 -0.72 -2.63 6.80
N MET A 13 -1.77 -3.20 7.39
CA MET A 13 -1.81 -4.61 7.75
C MET A 13 -1.81 -5.52 6.52
N LYS A 14 -2.63 -5.22 5.51
CA LYS A 14 -2.75 -6.00 4.27
C LYS A 14 -1.49 -5.90 3.39
N LEU A 15 -0.88 -4.73 3.33
CA LEU A 15 0.41 -4.52 2.68
C LEU A 15 1.52 -5.41 3.28
N GLY A 16 1.48 -5.66 4.59
CA GLY A 16 2.40 -6.60 5.24
C GLY A 16 2.07 -8.08 5.01
N THR A 17 0.96 -8.41 4.32
CA THR A 17 0.55 -9.79 4.01
C THR A 17 0.62 -10.15 2.54
N VAL A 18 0.46 -9.17 1.64
CA VAL A 18 0.43 -9.40 0.20
C VAL A 18 1.76 -10.02 -0.26
N PRO A 19 1.74 -11.02 -1.17
CA PRO A 19 2.97 -11.55 -1.74
C PRO A 19 3.72 -10.45 -2.50
N LEU A 20 5.04 -10.41 -2.33
CA LEU A 20 5.92 -9.53 -3.10
C LEU A 20 6.57 -10.32 -4.23
N ARG A 21 7.00 -9.62 -5.28
CA ARG A 21 7.84 -10.20 -6.34
C ARG A 21 9.19 -10.63 -5.76
N GLU A 22 9.79 -11.64 -6.38
CA GLU A 22 11.11 -12.12 -5.99
C GLU A 22 12.15 -10.98 -6.08
N GLY A 23 13.03 -10.90 -5.08
CA GLY A 23 14.02 -9.83 -4.96
C GLY A 23 13.55 -8.59 -4.17
N PHE A 24 12.27 -8.49 -3.81
CA PHE A 24 11.76 -7.41 -2.96
C PHE A 24 11.54 -7.87 -1.51
N GLU A 25 11.98 -7.03 -0.58
CA GLU A 25 11.80 -7.26 0.85
C GLU A 25 10.54 -6.56 1.38
N ARG A 26 9.85 -7.22 2.31
CA ARG A 26 8.67 -6.64 2.96
C ARG A 26 9.10 -5.56 3.95
N ILE A 27 8.44 -4.40 3.86
CA ILE A 27 8.54 -3.37 4.90
C ILE A 27 8.00 -3.95 6.22
N PRO A 28 8.76 -3.87 7.33
CA PRO A 28 8.33 -4.41 8.60
C PRO A 28 7.05 -3.70 9.09
N ARG A 29 6.09 -4.49 9.60
CA ARG A 29 4.79 -3.98 10.08
C ARG A 29 4.90 -2.89 11.13
N GLY A 30 5.91 -2.98 12.00
CA GLY A 30 6.18 -1.96 13.01
C GLY A 30 6.55 -0.61 12.39
N ALA A 31 7.28 -0.61 11.28
CA ALA A 31 7.58 0.61 10.53
C ALA A 31 6.31 1.11 9.81
N LEU A 32 5.58 0.22 9.11
CA LEU A 32 4.36 0.59 8.40
C LEU A 32 3.37 1.34 9.28
N ARG A 33 3.07 0.87 10.50
CA ARG A 33 2.12 1.53 11.42
C ARG A 33 2.51 2.95 11.83
N GLN A 34 3.79 3.26 11.84
CA GLN A 34 4.31 4.56 12.28
C GLN A 34 4.29 5.60 11.16
N LEU A 35 4.21 5.18 9.89
CA LEU A 35 4.24 6.08 8.74
C LEU A 35 2.89 6.79 8.57
N GLU A 36 2.94 8.08 8.25
CA GLU A 36 1.79 8.82 7.74
C GLU A 36 1.48 8.46 6.28
N ILE A 37 0.35 8.93 5.74
CA ILE A 37 -0.04 8.58 4.36
C ILE A 37 1.03 9.04 3.35
N VAL A 38 1.62 10.21 3.58
CA VAL A 38 2.68 10.77 2.73
C VAL A 38 3.95 9.93 2.83
N ASP A 39 4.45 9.66 4.05
CA ASP A 39 5.65 8.84 4.24
C ASP A 39 5.46 7.39 3.79
N LEU A 40 4.25 6.85 3.92
CA LEU A 40 3.93 5.51 3.43
C LEU A 40 4.07 5.45 1.90
N THR A 41 3.56 6.45 1.20
CA THR A 41 3.66 6.52 -0.26
C THR A 41 5.10 6.68 -0.71
N ASP A 42 5.84 7.59 -0.08
CA ASP A 42 7.27 7.79 -0.36
C ASP A 42 8.06 6.50 -0.11
N LYS A 43 7.81 5.83 1.02
CA LYS A 43 8.46 4.57 1.36
C LYS A 43 8.14 3.45 0.37
N LEU A 44 6.90 3.38 -0.12
CA LEU A 44 6.50 2.41 -1.13
C LEU A 44 7.26 2.64 -2.43
N VAL A 45 7.29 3.88 -2.93
CA VAL A 45 8.02 4.22 -4.16
C VAL A 45 9.52 3.98 -3.98
N ALA A 46 10.10 4.32 -2.83
CA ALA A 46 11.52 4.08 -2.55
C ALA A 46 11.88 2.59 -2.42
N SER A 47 10.96 1.74 -1.94
CA SER A 47 11.23 0.31 -1.71
C SER A 47 10.88 -0.56 -2.92
N TYR A 48 9.88 -0.14 -3.69
CA TYR A 48 9.25 -0.96 -4.73
C TYR A 48 9.27 -0.30 -6.11
N TYR A 49 9.78 0.93 -6.25
CA TYR A 49 9.68 1.75 -7.47
C TYR A 49 8.23 2.15 -7.79
N GLU A 50 8.06 3.24 -8.53
CA GLU A 50 6.75 3.85 -8.78
C GLU A 50 5.75 2.87 -9.40
N ASP A 51 6.17 2.13 -10.44
CA ASP A 51 5.33 1.17 -11.14
C ASP A 51 4.83 0.04 -10.24
N PHE A 52 5.75 -0.65 -9.58
CA PHE A 52 5.38 -1.81 -8.76
C PHE A 52 4.74 -1.40 -7.43
N ALA A 53 5.08 -0.21 -6.88
CA ALA A 53 4.34 0.37 -5.78
C ALA A 53 2.86 0.62 -6.13
N ALA A 54 2.57 1.18 -7.31
CA ALA A 54 1.21 1.40 -7.76
C ALA A 54 0.43 0.08 -7.93
N GLU A 55 1.02 -0.93 -8.57
CA GLU A 55 0.41 -2.26 -8.69
C GLU A 55 0.12 -2.89 -7.31
N LEU A 56 1.04 -2.71 -6.36
CA LEU A 56 0.90 -3.23 -5.00
C LEU A 56 -0.24 -2.53 -4.25
N VAL A 57 -0.34 -1.20 -4.36
CA VAL A 57 -1.41 -0.41 -3.76
C VAL A 57 -2.76 -0.84 -4.33
N VAL A 58 -2.89 -0.98 -5.64
CA VAL A 58 -4.12 -1.48 -6.29
C VAL A 58 -4.49 -2.85 -5.75
N THR A 59 -3.54 -3.78 -5.68
CA THR A 59 -3.78 -5.14 -5.17
C THR A 59 -4.31 -5.12 -3.72
N VAL A 60 -3.72 -4.29 -2.86
CA VAL A 60 -4.17 -4.15 -1.48
C VAL A 60 -5.55 -3.50 -1.37
N LEU A 61 -5.83 -2.48 -2.18
CA LEU A 61 -7.14 -1.83 -2.23
C LEU A 61 -8.24 -2.81 -2.69
N LEU A 62 -7.97 -3.61 -3.72
CA LEU A 62 -8.90 -4.65 -4.18
C LEU A 62 -9.18 -5.69 -3.09
N ASP A 63 -8.15 -6.14 -2.37
CA ASP A 63 -8.30 -7.07 -1.24
C ASP A 63 -9.03 -6.45 -0.02
N MET A 64 -9.05 -5.12 0.06
CA MET A 64 -9.84 -4.38 1.04
C MET A 64 -11.28 -4.11 0.63
N ASP A 65 -11.70 -4.55 -0.57
CA ASP A 65 -13.01 -4.27 -1.21
C ASP A 65 -13.17 -2.80 -1.65
N MET A 66 -12.06 -2.09 -1.86
CA MET A 66 -12.01 -0.66 -2.18
C MET A 66 -11.87 -0.44 -3.69
N LEU A 67 -12.83 -0.97 -4.47
CA LEU A 67 -12.76 -1.02 -5.93
C LEU A 67 -12.71 0.37 -6.58
N GLU A 68 -13.45 1.35 -6.05
CA GLU A 68 -13.47 2.72 -6.58
C GLU A 68 -12.14 3.43 -6.37
N GLU A 69 -11.52 3.25 -5.20
CA GLU A 69 -10.20 3.79 -4.89
C GLU A 69 -9.11 3.09 -5.74
N ALA A 70 -9.22 1.78 -5.93
CA ALA A 70 -8.31 1.02 -6.80
C ALA A 70 -8.43 1.45 -8.28
N ALA A 71 -9.63 1.77 -8.75
CA ALA A 71 -9.88 2.21 -10.13
C ALA A 71 -9.42 3.64 -10.39
N GLN A 72 -9.40 4.50 -9.36
CA GLN A 72 -8.91 5.88 -9.46
C GLN A 72 -7.38 5.99 -9.35
N LEU A 73 -6.70 4.95 -8.87
CA LEU A 73 -5.25 4.93 -8.90
C LEU A 73 -4.79 4.85 -10.37
N PRO A 74 -3.93 5.77 -10.85
CA PRO A 74 -3.39 5.64 -12.19
C PRO A 74 -2.65 4.31 -12.28
N ARG A 75 -3.03 3.46 -13.25
CA ARG A 75 -2.17 2.35 -13.65
C ARG A 75 -0.87 2.99 -14.15
N ALA A 76 0.22 2.78 -13.43
CA ALA A 76 1.54 3.07 -13.95
C ALA A 76 1.66 2.35 -15.31
N ALA A 77 2.02 3.11 -16.34
CA ALA A 77 1.85 2.77 -17.75
C ALA A 77 3.09 2.11 -18.33
#